data_AF-A0A2A4TWU4-F1
#
_entry.id   AF-A0A2A4TWU4-F1
#
_cell.length_a   1.000
_cell.length_b   1.000
_cell.length_c   1.000
_cell.angle_alpha   90.00
_cell.angle_beta   90.00
_cell.angle_gamma   90.00
#
_symmetry.space_group_name_H-M   'P 1'
#
loop_
_entity.id
_entity.type
_entity.pdbx_description
1 polymer ?
#
loop_
_entity_poly.entity_id
_entity_poly.type
_entity_poly.pdbx_seq_one_letter_code
_entity_poly.pdbx_strand_id
1 'polypeptide(L)'
;MSNLALLIIYLGVLLAVSLWRSVGKAPVKSFHDYAIGGAAYTTTVIVLVLFINDTDSCSIAGIISKVYEHGVSYILVFLGMPISKLLIAKFIAPRMALYKDMITVGDILQYHYGSFAKISAGVAGVILNIGYISVQIMALRYLGEYFFEVPAVLAMALSCTVIA
;
A
#
# COMPACT_ATOMS: atom_id res chain seq x y z
N MET A 1 3.46 22.48 22.53
CA MET A 1 2.43 21.44 22.26
C MET A 1 3.17 20.12 22.24
N SER A 2 2.84 19.18 23.13
CA SER A 2 3.56 17.89 23.24
C SER A 2 3.40 17.07 21.96
N ASN A 3 4.46 16.40 21.50
CA ASN A 3 4.45 15.54 20.30
C ASN A 3 3.25 14.56 20.33
N LEU A 4 2.94 14.04 21.50
CA LEU A 4 1.82 13.11 21.75
C LEU A 4 0.45 13.71 21.39
N ALA A 5 0.23 15.02 21.59
CA ALA A 5 -1.02 15.67 21.21
C ALA A 5 -1.21 15.71 19.68
N LEU A 6 -0.14 15.94 18.92
CA LEU A 6 -0.18 15.92 17.45
C LEU A 6 -0.52 14.52 16.91
N LEU A 7 0.06 13.48 17.53
CA LEU A 7 -0.23 12.09 17.17
C LEU A 7 -1.71 11.72 17.38
N ILE A 8 -2.27 12.09 18.53
CA ILE A 8 -3.68 11.82 18.84
C ILE A 8 -4.60 12.54 17.87
N ILE A 9 -4.32 13.81 17.55
CA ILE A 9 -5.12 14.57 16.57
C ILE A 9 -5.03 13.92 15.19
N TYR A 10 -3.83 13.54 14.74
CA TYR A 10 -3.62 12.89 13.46
C TYR A 10 -4.38 11.56 13.35
N LEU A 11 -4.24 10.68 14.34
CA LEU A 11 -4.98 9.40 14.39
C LEU A 11 -6.49 9.62 14.46
N GLY A 12 -6.94 10.60 15.25
CA GLY A 12 -8.35 10.96 15.36
C GLY A 12 -8.96 11.40 14.03
N VAL A 13 -8.24 12.21 13.25
CA VAL A 13 -8.67 12.63 11.90
C VAL A 13 -8.72 11.45 10.95
N LEU A 14 -7.72 10.56 10.95
CA LEU A 14 -7.71 9.37 10.09
C LEU A 14 -8.90 8.45 10.37
N LEU A 15 -9.17 8.17 11.64
CA LEU A 15 -10.30 7.34 12.06
C LEU A 15 -11.65 8.01 11.76
N ALA A 16 -11.76 9.33 11.96
CA ALA A 16 -12.97 10.07 11.62
C ALA A 16 -13.27 10.00 10.12
N VAL A 17 -12.25 10.16 9.27
CA VAL A 17 -12.40 10.07 7.80
C VAL A 17 -12.76 8.66 7.35
N SER A 18 -12.14 7.62 7.94
CA SER A 18 -12.43 6.23 7.58
C SER A 18 -13.85 5.82 8.00
N LEU A 19 -14.28 6.18 9.21
CA LEU A 19 -15.63 5.92 9.70
C LEU A 19 -16.69 6.70 8.93
N TRP A 20 -16.40 7.97 8.58
CA TRP A 20 -17.34 8.78 7.79
C TRP A 20 -17.58 8.21 6.39
N ARG A 21 -16.56 7.60 5.77
CA ARG A 21 -16.72 6.85 4.52
C ARG A 21 -17.48 5.55 4.71
N SER A 22 -17.22 4.82 5.78
CA SER A 22 -17.84 3.52 6.07
C SER A 22 -19.33 3.62 6.43
N VAL A 23 -19.73 4.69 7.13
CA VAL A 23 -21.12 4.90 7.59
C VAL A 23 -21.94 5.78 6.62
N GLY A 24 -21.26 6.48 5.70
CA GLY A 24 -21.85 7.42 4.75
C GLY A 24 -22.37 6.82 3.43
N LYS A 25 -22.04 7.49 2.31
CA LYS A 25 -22.77 7.49 1.02
C LYS A 25 -22.81 6.17 0.22
N ALA A 26 -22.05 5.13 0.59
CA ALA A 26 -22.08 3.86 -0.12
C ALA A 26 -21.69 2.72 0.84
N PRO A 27 -22.64 2.13 1.59
CA PRO A 27 -22.34 0.94 2.37
C PRO A 27 -21.84 -0.14 1.41
N VAL A 28 -20.72 -0.76 1.75
CA VAL A 28 -20.14 -1.87 0.99
C VAL A 28 -21.08 -3.06 1.12
N LYS A 29 -21.95 -3.28 0.13
CA LYS A 29 -22.95 -4.36 0.15
C LYS A 29 -22.43 -5.66 -0.46
N SER A 30 -21.38 -5.57 -1.28
CA SER A 30 -20.81 -6.70 -2.02
C SER A 30 -19.28 -6.63 -2.03
N PHE A 31 -18.64 -7.80 -2.12
CA PHE A 31 -17.19 -7.91 -2.33
C PHE A 31 -16.74 -7.15 -3.59
N HIS A 32 -17.60 -7.09 -4.62
CA HIS A 32 -17.34 -6.31 -5.83
C HIS A 32 -17.26 -4.80 -5.55
N ASP A 33 -18.15 -4.27 -4.71
CA ASP A 33 -18.13 -2.86 -4.29
C ASP A 33 -16.91 -2.57 -3.42
N TYR A 34 -16.46 -3.53 -2.62
CA TYR A 34 -15.24 -3.41 -1.83
C TYR A 34 -13.99 -3.37 -2.72
N ALA A 35 -13.91 -4.27 -3.70
CA ALA A 35 -12.74 -4.43 -4.56
C ALA A 35 -12.60 -3.32 -5.61
N ILE A 36 -13.72 -2.79 -6.12
CA ILE A 36 -13.73 -1.83 -7.24
C ILE A 36 -14.15 -0.43 -6.80
N GLY A 37 -14.79 -0.27 -5.63
CA GLY A 37 -15.10 1.03 -5.06
C GLY A 37 -15.99 1.92 -5.93
N GLY A 38 -16.87 1.31 -6.73
CA GLY A 38 -17.81 2.03 -7.60
C GLY A 38 -17.24 2.56 -8.92
N ALA A 39 -15.99 2.22 -9.28
CA ALA A 39 -15.33 2.45 -10.58
C ALA A 39 -15.25 3.91 -11.13
N ALA A 40 -15.93 4.88 -10.53
CA ALA A 40 -16.00 6.27 -11.00
C ALA A 40 -14.90 7.16 -10.38
N TYR A 41 -13.64 6.77 -10.56
CA TYR A 41 -12.51 7.57 -10.10
C TYR A 41 -12.00 8.51 -11.19
N THR A 42 -11.78 9.78 -10.84
CA THR A 42 -11.08 10.72 -11.72
C THR A 42 -9.62 10.27 -11.90
N THR A 43 -9.05 10.52 -13.08
CA THR A 43 -7.62 10.21 -13.39
C THR A 43 -6.67 10.74 -12.32
N THR A 44 -6.93 11.92 -11.76
CA THR A 44 -6.13 12.52 -10.68
C THR A 44 -6.09 11.64 -9.43
N VAL A 45 -7.23 11.06 -9.04
CA VAL A 45 -7.32 10.18 -7.87
C VAL A 45 -6.53 8.89 -8.12
N ILE A 46 -6.62 8.33 -9.33
CA ILE A 46 -5.87 7.13 -9.71
C ILE A 46 -4.36 7.41 -9.65
N VAL A 47 -3.89 8.53 -10.21
CA VAL A 47 -2.47 8.91 -10.16
C VAL A 47 -2.00 9.10 -8.72
N LEU A 48 -2.81 9.74 -7.88
CA LEU A 48 -2.47 9.94 -6.47
C LEU A 48 -2.36 8.61 -5.71
N VAL A 49 -3.32 7.69 -5.90
CA VAL A 49 -3.29 6.37 -5.26
C VAL A 49 -2.08 5.55 -5.73
N LEU A 50 -1.76 5.59 -7.02
CA LEU A 50 -0.56 4.94 -7.57
C LEU A 50 0.74 5.51 -6.99
N PHE A 51 0.76 6.80 -6.69
CA PHE A 51 1.91 7.45 -6.05
C PHE A 51 2.03 7.06 -4.57
N ILE A 52 0.89 7.03 -3.85
CA ILE A 52 0.83 6.59 -2.45
C ILE A 52 1.32 5.15 -2.33
N ASN A 53 0.86 4.23 -3.19
CA ASN A 53 1.26 2.82 -3.20
C ASN A 53 2.75 2.58 -3.52
N ASP A 54 3.44 3.56 -4.09
CA ASP A 54 4.89 3.46 -4.29
C ASP A 54 5.69 4.02 -3.11
N THR A 55 5.07 4.95 -2.39
CA THR A 55 5.70 5.77 -1.37
C THR A 55 5.33 5.25 0.01
N ASP A 56 5.94 4.14 0.38
CA ASP A 56 5.77 3.52 1.69
C ASP A 56 6.98 3.75 2.60
N SER A 57 6.76 3.70 3.91
CA SER A 57 7.80 3.84 4.93
C SER A 57 8.93 2.81 4.76
N CYS A 58 8.59 1.59 4.35
CA CYS A 58 9.56 0.53 4.03
C CYS A 58 10.44 0.90 2.83
N SER A 59 9.84 1.44 1.77
CA SER A 59 10.57 1.85 0.56
C SER A 59 11.54 2.98 0.86
N ILE A 60 11.11 4.00 1.62
CA ILE A 60 11.96 5.12 2.02
C ILE A 60 13.14 4.63 2.88
N ALA A 61 12.88 3.82 3.91
CA ALA A 61 13.92 3.25 4.76
C ALA A 61 14.93 2.39 3.98
N GLY A 62 14.45 1.59 3.03
CA GLY A 62 15.30 0.78 2.15
C GLY A 62 16.20 1.63 1.25
N ILE A 63 15.65 2.68 0.64
CA ILE A 63 16.42 3.61 -0.20
C ILE A 63 17.47 4.34 0.64
N ILE A 64 17.11 4.86 1.80
CA ILE A 64 18.05 5.53 2.71
C ILE A 64 19.20 4.60 3.05
N SER A 65 18.90 3.34 3.42
CA SER A 65 19.94 2.34 3.74
C SER A 65 20.89 2.11 2.57
N LYS A 66 20.36 2.04 1.34
CA LYS A 66 21.18 1.85 0.13
C LYS A 66 21.98 3.08 -0.27
N VAL A 67 21.46 4.27 -0.01
CA VAL A 67 22.22 5.52 -0.19
C VAL A 67 23.35 5.61 0.85
N TYR A 68 23.14 5.13 2.08
CA TYR A 68 24.22 5.06 3.07
C TYR A 68 25.32 4.05 2.67
N GLU A 69 24.95 2.91 2.10
CA GLU A 69 25.92 1.87 1.68
C GLU A 69 26.66 2.21 0.37
N HIS A 70 25.94 2.70 -0.64
CA HIS A 70 26.45 2.89 -2.01
C HIS A 70 26.59 4.37 -2.42
N GLY A 71 26.24 5.30 -1.53
CA GLY A 71 26.29 6.73 -1.79
C GLY A 71 25.30 7.19 -2.85
N VAL A 72 25.58 8.37 -3.40
CA VAL A 72 24.77 9.06 -4.42
C VAL A 72 24.64 8.26 -5.71
N SER A 73 25.52 7.29 -5.96
CA SER A 73 25.46 6.40 -7.14
C SER A 73 24.16 5.58 -7.21
N TYR A 74 23.53 5.31 -6.07
CA TYR A 74 22.27 4.56 -6.00
C TYR A 74 21.08 5.31 -6.65
N ILE A 75 21.20 6.63 -6.87
CA ILE A 75 20.18 7.42 -7.59
C ILE A 75 19.96 6.89 -9.02
N LEU A 76 21.02 6.40 -9.68
CA LEU A 76 20.90 5.81 -11.02
C LEU A 76 20.06 4.53 -11.02
N VAL A 77 20.16 3.73 -9.95
CA VAL A 77 19.34 2.53 -9.76
C VAL A 77 17.90 2.92 -9.42
N PHE A 78 17.73 3.95 -8.58
CA PHE A 78 16.41 4.47 -8.20
C PHE A 78 15.63 5.01 -9.42
N LEU A 79 16.31 5.62 -10.40
CA LEU A 79 15.69 6.03 -11.67
C LEU A 79 15.11 4.85 -12.49
N GLY A 80 15.52 3.62 -12.22
CA GLY A 80 14.90 2.43 -12.82
C GLY A 80 13.43 2.23 -12.45
N MET A 81 13.01 2.68 -11.25
CA MET A 81 11.62 2.56 -10.77
C MET A 81 10.62 3.36 -11.63
N PRO A 82 10.80 4.67 -11.89
CA PRO A 82 9.89 5.39 -12.77
C PRO A 82 9.95 4.89 -14.22
N ILE A 83 11.13 4.47 -14.70
CA ILE A 83 11.28 3.90 -16.05
C ILE A 83 10.45 2.62 -16.20
N SER A 84 10.50 1.71 -15.23
CA SER A 84 9.72 0.47 -15.26
C SER A 84 8.21 0.76 -15.29
N LYS A 85 7.73 1.75 -14.53
CA LYS A 85 6.33 2.19 -14.55
C LYS A 85 5.91 2.77 -15.90
N LEU A 86 6.77 3.56 -16.55
CA LEU A 86 6.50 4.07 -17.90
C LEU A 86 6.44 2.93 -18.93
N LEU A 87 7.28 1.92 -18.80
CA LEU A 87 7.22 0.73 -19.66
C LEU A 87 5.93 -0.07 -19.44
N ILE A 88 5.52 -0.27 -18.18
CA ILE A 88 4.24 -0.91 -17.84
C ILE A 88 3.07 -0.11 -18.43
N ALA A 89 3.09 1.22 -18.29
CA ALA A 89 2.06 2.10 -18.83
C ALA A 89 1.97 2.01 -20.37
N LYS A 90 3.11 1.91 -21.06
CA LYS A 90 3.15 1.85 -22.52
C LYS A 90 2.79 0.47 -23.10
N PHE A 91 3.25 -0.60 -22.48
CA PHE A 91 3.15 -1.96 -23.06
C PHE A 91 2.08 -2.83 -22.41
N ILE A 92 1.83 -2.67 -21.11
CA ILE A 92 0.92 -3.55 -20.35
C ILE A 92 -0.45 -2.91 -20.21
N ALA A 93 -0.54 -1.64 -19.81
CA ALA A 93 -1.81 -0.94 -19.62
C ALA A 93 -2.77 -0.99 -20.85
N PRO A 94 -2.34 -0.81 -22.11
CA PRO A 94 -3.26 -0.91 -23.25
C PRO A 94 -3.81 -2.34 -23.44
N ARG A 95 -3.06 -3.37 -23.02
CA ARG A 95 -3.50 -4.77 -23.10
C ARG A 95 -4.46 -5.16 -21.97
N MET A 96 -4.48 -4.40 -20.88
CA MET A 96 -5.42 -4.62 -19.76
C MET A 96 -6.88 -4.34 -20.15
N ALA A 97 -7.13 -3.59 -21.23
CA ALA A 97 -8.48 -3.37 -21.75
C ALA A 97 -9.19 -4.66 -22.21
N LEU A 98 -8.45 -5.76 -22.42
CA LEU A 98 -8.99 -7.08 -22.78
C LEU A 98 -9.55 -7.84 -21.57
N TYR A 99 -9.23 -7.42 -20.33
CA TYR A 99 -9.58 -8.14 -19.10
C TYR A 99 -10.52 -7.33 -18.20
N LYS A 100 -11.43 -6.54 -18.79
CA LYS A 100 -12.31 -5.61 -18.04
C LYS A 100 -13.22 -6.28 -17.02
N ASP A 101 -13.59 -7.54 -17.26
CA ASP A 101 -14.46 -8.31 -16.35
C ASP A 101 -13.67 -9.07 -15.27
N MET A 102 -12.34 -8.99 -15.30
CA MET A 102 -11.46 -9.63 -14.31
C MET A 102 -11.10 -8.63 -13.22
N ILE A 103 -11.37 -9.01 -11.97
CA ILE A 103 -11.19 -8.12 -10.81
C ILE A 103 -9.77 -8.25 -10.26
N THR A 104 -9.18 -9.45 -10.32
CA THR A 104 -7.86 -9.73 -9.75
C THR A 104 -6.86 -10.17 -10.80
N VAL A 105 -5.58 -9.91 -10.55
CA VAL A 105 -4.47 -10.47 -11.37
C VAL A 105 -4.50 -12.01 -11.36
N GLY A 106 -5.01 -12.61 -10.27
CA GLY A 106 -5.24 -14.05 -10.18
C GLY A 106 -6.25 -14.59 -11.20
N ASP A 107 -7.26 -13.79 -11.58
CA ASP A 107 -8.23 -14.18 -12.62
C ASP A 107 -7.59 -14.17 -14.01
N ILE A 108 -6.70 -13.21 -14.28
CA ILE A 108 -5.90 -13.16 -15.51
C ILE A 108 -4.99 -14.40 -15.59
N LEU A 109 -4.35 -14.77 -14.48
CA LEU A 109 -3.53 -15.98 -14.40
C LEU A 109 -4.34 -17.25 -14.56
N GLN A 110 -5.55 -17.31 -14.00
CA GLN A 110 -6.47 -18.43 -14.19
C GLN A 110 -6.83 -18.64 -15.65
N TYR A 111 -7.10 -17.56 -16.38
CA TYR A 111 -7.48 -17.59 -17.78
C TYR A 111 -6.37 -18.17 -18.68
N HIS A 112 -5.10 -17.83 -18.43
CA HIS A 112 -3.97 -18.28 -19.25
C HIS A 112 -3.29 -19.57 -18.78
N TYR A 113 -3.26 -19.80 -17.46
CA TYR A 113 -2.43 -20.85 -16.84
C TYR A 113 -3.24 -21.81 -15.93
N GLY A 114 -4.55 -21.60 -15.81
CA GLY A 114 -5.45 -22.46 -15.05
C GLY A 114 -5.48 -22.19 -13.54
N SER A 115 -6.28 -22.99 -12.83
CA SER A 115 -6.60 -22.76 -11.41
C SER A 115 -5.38 -22.85 -10.48
N PHE A 116 -4.42 -23.71 -10.81
CA PHE A 116 -3.21 -23.86 -10.01
C PHE A 116 -2.38 -22.57 -9.96
N ALA A 117 -2.23 -21.89 -11.10
CA ALA A 117 -1.49 -20.62 -11.19
C ALA A 117 -2.16 -19.49 -10.40
N LYS A 118 -3.50 -19.47 -10.35
CA LYS A 118 -4.25 -18.52 -9.52
C LYS A 118 -3.97 -18.72 -8.03
N ILE A 119 -4.03 -19.97 -7.57
CA ILE A 119 -3.79 -20.29 -6.16
C ILE A 119 -2.35 -20.00 -5.77
N SER A 120 -1.37 -20.43 -6.59
CA SER A 120 0.04 -20.19 -6.30
C SER A 120 0.38 -18.69 -6.25
N ALA A 121 -0.16 -17.90 -7.17
CA ALA A 121 0.01 -16.45 -7.17
C ALA A 121 -0.68 -15.78 -5.98
N GLY A 122 -1.87 -16.27 -5.61
CA GLY A 122 -2.58 -15.81 -4.41
C GLY A 122 -1.78 -16.05 -3.13
N VAL A 123 -1.26 -17.27 -2.95
CA VAL A 123 -0.43 -17.63 -1.78
C VAL A 123 0.85 -16.81 -1.74
N ALA A 124 1.56 -16.69 -2.87
CA ALA A 124 2.76 -15.86 -2.96
C ALA A 124 2.46 -14.39 -2.62
N GLY A 125 1.36 -13.84 -3.13
CA GLY A 125 0.92 -12.48 -2.83
C GLY A 125 0.62 -12.25 -1.36
N VAL A 126 -0.05 -13.20 -0.69
CA VAL A 126 -0.31 -13.12 0.76
C VAL A 126 0.99 -13.13 1.55
N ILE A 127 1.94 -14.02 1.23
CA ILE A 127 3.24 -14.09 1.91
C ILE A 127 4.02 -12.79 1.76
N LEU A 128 4.06 -12.23 0.54
CA LEU A 128 4.73 -10.95 0.29
C LEU A 128 4.09 -9.82 1.11
N ASN A 129 2.77 -9.72 1.12
CA ASN A 129 2.05 -8.69 1.86
C ASN A 129 2.24 -8.79 3.38
N ILE A 130 2.31 -10.00 3.93
CA ILE A 130 2.65 -10.21 5.36
C ILE A 130 4.04 -9.62 5.66
N GLY A 131 5.01 -9.81 4.76
CA GLY A 131 6.34 -9.21 4.86
C GLY A 131 6.28 -7.69 4.87
N TYR A 132 5.57 -7.08 3.90
CA TYR A 132 5.40 -5.62 3.84
C TYR A 132 4.74 -5.05 5.10
N ILE A 133 3.64 -5.65 5.57
CA ILE A 133 2.92 -5.21 6.77
C ILE A 133 3.81 -5.31 8.01
N SER A 134 4.59 -6.39 8.14
CA SER A 134 5.49 -6.60 9.28
C SER A 134 6.54 -5.49 9.39
N VAL A 135 7.15 -5.09 8.26
CA VAL A 135 8.13 -4.00 8.25
C VAL A 135 7.48 -2.65 8.56
N GLN A 136 6.26 -2.41 8.06
CA GLN A 136 5.51 -1.18 8.37
C GLN A 136 5.19 -1.07 9.87
N ILE A 137 4.72 -2.15 10.50
CA ILE A 137 4.47 -2.21 11.95
C ILE A 137 5.77 -1.95 12.71
N MET A 138 6.89 -2.54 12.28
CA MET A 138 8.19 -2.36 12.95
C MET A 138 8.69 -0.91 12.87
N ALA A 139 8.55 -0.27 11.70
CA ALA A 139 8.91 1.13 11.51
C ALA A 139 8.06 2.06 12.38
N LEU A 140 6.74 1.84 12.43
CA LEU A 140 5.83 2.64 13.22
C LEU A 140 6.06 2.46 14.73
N ARG A 141 6.37 1.23 15.19
CA ARG A 141 6.80 0.96 16.56
C ARG A 141 8.06 1.76 16.93
N TYR A 142 9.08 1.75 16.06
CA TYR A 142 10.34 2.46 16.30
C TYR A 142 10.13 3.98 16.39
N LEU A 143 9.30 4.55 15.51
CA LEU A 143 8.91 5.96 15.58
C LEU A 143 8.10 6.28 16.85
N GLY A 144 7.17 5.39 17.23
CA GLY A 144 6.37 5.48 18.44
C GLY A 144 7.21 5.57 19.71
N GLU A 145 8.21 4.69 19.82
CA GLU A 145 9.12 4.61 20.95
C GLU A 145 10.08 5.82 20.99
N TYR A 146 10.65 6.20 19.84
CA TYR A 146 11.68 7.24 19.77
C TYR A 146 11.13 8.67 19.88
N PHE A 147 9.99 8.97 19.24
CA PHE A 147 9.47 10.34 19.17
C PHE A 147 8.39 10.67 20.21
N PHE A 148 7.66 9.66 20.67
CA PHE A 148 6.51 9.84 21.57
C PHE A 148 6.74 9.23 22.95
N GLU A 149 7.90 8.60 23.20
CA GLU A 149 8.27 7.95 24.45
C GLU A 149 7.21 6.94 24.94
N VAL A 150 6.46 6.36 23.99
CA VAL A 150 5.42 5.37 24.26
C VAL A 150 6.09 4.00 24.42
N PRO A 151 5.69 3.18 25.42
CA PRO A 151 6.22 1.83 25.58
C PRO A 151 6.09 1.01 24.29
N ALA A 152 7.15 0.28 23.92
CA ALA A 152 7.22 -0.47 22.67
C ALA A 152 6.03 -1.40 22.40
N VAL A 153 5.52 -2.06 23.44
CA VAL A 153 4.35 -2.95 23.35
C VAL A 153 3.09 -2.17 22.97
N LEU A 154 2.91 -0.99 23.54
CA LEU A 154 1.73 -0.15 23.29
C LEU A 154 1.81 0.52 21.91
N ALA A 155 3.01 0.96 21.49
CA ALA A 155 3.25 1.46 20.14
C ALA A 155 3.01 0.38 19.07
N MET A 156 3.43 -0.87 19.33
CA MET A 156 3.19 -2.00 18.43
C MET A 156 1.70 -2.35 18.33
N ALA A 157 0.98 -2.39 19.46
CA ALA A 157 -0.46 -2.65 19.47
C ALA A 157 -1.24 -1.59 18.68
N LEU A 158 -0.93 -0.30 18.88
CA LEU A 158 -1.53 0.79 18.10
C LEU A 158 -1.22 0.66 16.61
N SER A 159 0.02 0.30 16.27
CA SER A 159 0.42 0.09 14.87
C SER A 159 -0.38 -1.02 14.20
N CYS A 160 -0.59 -2.15 14.87
CA CYS A 160 -1.44 -3.23 14.37
C CYS A 160 -2.88 -2.78 14.14
N THR A 161 -3.47 -1.97 15.03
CA THR A 161 -4.86 -1.51 14.90
C THR A 161 -5.09 -0.49 13.78
N VAL A 162 -4.06 0.23 13.36
CA VAL A 162 -4.17 1.24 12.31
C VAL A 162 -3.88 0.65 10.93
N ILE A 163 -3.02 -0.37 10.86
CA ILE A 163 -2.58 -0.99 9.60
C ILE A 163 -3.49 -2.15 9.18
N ALA A 164 -4.06 -2.90 10.13
CA ALA A 164 -4.98 -4.02 9.86
C ALA A 164 -6.41 -3.55 9.59
#